data_AF-A0A8J4WPJ9-F1
#
_entry.id   AF-A0A8J4WPJ9-F1
#
_cell.length_a   1.000
_cell.length_b   1.000
_cell.length_c   1.000
_cell.angle_alpha   90.00
_cell.angle_beta   90.00
_cell.angle_gamma   90.00
#
_symmetry.space_group_name_H-M   'P 1'
#
loop_
_entity.id
_entity.type
_entity.pdbx_description
1 polymer ?
#
loop_
_entity_poly.entity_id
_entity_poly.type
_entity_poly.pdbx_seq_one_letter_code
_entity_poly.pdbx_strand_id
1 'polypeptide(L)'
;QEAEPSPPCPVIINKYSDAQLRKIIHQMRQRTQSYKEKVVDPYASSPECSPPVTPLLRKKDFLKKQEEERKEEDERIKKEEEAKKAAAKVEKEKKEEKKDDEIKEETEPAKKHICPKLECSCIDLMLKPIEDKMDEILGTSIDPFTDWRYITWLSLVATAFSYNLWFIPVRMAFPYHTPGLIPLWFAIDVIADLIYIIDIIIFQPRLQFCKTGDIIYDRDVIKENYRASTKFQHALISIIPLDFLYIPFGFQSIFRLNRIMRYEAFFEFSDRLEGILTRAYIWRVIRTIGYLLFALHINSCFYYVASDYQGIGSTKWVYGGQGNAYLRCFFYSEKTLLMIAELPFPDTLFGQIFQMTSYIFGAFFLSIVLGQMRDVIGAATAGQTYFRASMDACVAYMVTNRIPKHVQHRVRTWYNYTWDSQGMLDESDLLVQMPLVMRTAIAVDINLTTFQKIDLFKGCDNQMLVDMLLRLQSIVYLPGDFVCKKGDIGKEMYIIKAGEVQVVGGPDNKIVFVTLKAGCVFGEISLLQSSANGGNRRTANVAAHGFANLFVLDKKDLHDILVHYPESQKVLARKGRKLIKAKGPAAAKTEEEKKKGLELFGPKPPTPKMLQAFGRFTKKGFLEKLK
;
A
#
# COMPACT_ATOMS: atom_id res chain seq x y z
N GLN A 1 -48.77 7.12 57.76
CA GLN A 1 -49.27 6.12 56.79
C GLN A 1 -48.09 5.77 55.90
N GLU A 2 -47.33 4.75 56.28
CA GLU A 2 -46.29 4.16 55.42
C GLU A 2 -46.98 3.30 54.37
N ALA A 3 -46.69 3.53 53.10
CA ALA A 3 -47.23 2.75 51.99
C ALA A 3 -46.45 1.42 51.90
N GLU A 4 -47.17 0.30 51.94
CA GLU A 4 -46.60 -1.03 51.77
C GLU A 4 -45.92 -1.21 50.39
N PRO A 5 -44.79 -1.93 50.31
CA PRO A 5 -44.10 -2.17 49.06
C PRO A 5 -44.90 -3.12 48.15
N SER A 6 -44.94 -2.79 46.85
CA SER A 6 -45.62 -3.56 45.81
C SER A 6 -45.10 -5.01 45.69
N PRO A 7 -45.96 -6.01 45.45
CA PRO A 7 -45.53 -7.40 45.32
C PRO A 7 -44.63 -7.62 44.09
N PRO A 8 -43.65 -8.53 44.15
CA PRO A 8 -42.75 -8.79 43.04
C PRO A 8 -43.49 -9.40 41.85
N CYS A 9 -43.14 -8.96 40.63
CA CYS A 9 -43.72 -9.46 39.39
C CYS A 9 -43.53 -10.99 39.25
N PRO A 10 -44.51 -11.72 38.69
CA PRO A 10 -44.38 -13.15 38.48
C PRO A 10 -43.30 -13.47 37.44
N VAL A 11 -42.43 -14.43 37.76
CA VAL A 11 -41.37 -14.91 36.85
C VAL A 11 -42.02 -15.63 35.67
N ILE A 12 -42.02 -15.00 34.50
CA ILE A 12 -42.48 -15.62 33.25
C ILE A 12 -41.36 -16.56 32.76
N ILE A 13 -41.44 -17.83 33.15
CA ILE A 13 -40.54 -18.86 32.63
C ILE A 13 -41.04 -19.27 31.24
N ASN A 14 -40.27 -18.95 30.20
CA ASN A 14 -40.54 -19.46 28.86
C ASN A 14 -40.37 -20.99 28.87
N LYS A 15 -41.50 -21.69 28.71
CA LYS A 15 -41.57 -23.16 28.78
C LYS A 15 -40.67 -23.84 27.75
N TYR A 16 -40.44 -23.21 26.59
CA TYR A 16 -39.57 -23.76 25.55
C TYR A 16 -38.10 -23.72 25.97
N SER A 17 -37.64 -22.60 26.51
CA SER A 17 -36.27 -22.47 27.01
C SER A 17 -36.01 -23.38 28.21
N ASP A 18 -36.98 -23.52 29.12
CA ASP A 18 -36.84 -24.43 30.27
C ASP A 18 -36.82 -25.90 29.82
N ALA A 19 -37.64 -26.29 28.84
CA ALA A 19 -37.59 -27.62 28.25
C ALA A 19 -36.25 -27.93 27.57
N GLN A 20 -35.68 -26.96 26.83
CA GLN A 20 -34.34 -27.10 26.23
C GLN A 20 -33.25 -27.21 27.29
N LEU A 21 -33.27 -26.37 28.32
CA LEU A 21 -32.32 -26.43 29.43
C LEU A 21 -32.39 -27.77 30.17
N ARG A 22 -33.60 -28.28 30.45
CA ARG A 22 -33.78 -29.60 31.06
C ARG A 22 -33.25 -30.72 30.17
N LYS A 23 -33.44 -30.63 28.85
CA LYS A 23 -32.93 -31.61 27.89
C LYS A 23 -31.40 -31.62 27.86
N ILE A 24 -30.77 -30.44 27.86
CA ILE A 24 -29.31 -30.30 27.93
C ILE A 24 -28.77 -30.85 29.25
N ILE A 25 -29.40 -30.52 30.39
CA ILE A 25 -28.99 -31.04 31.70
C ILE A 25 -29.11 -32.56 31.74
N HIS A 26 -30.16 -33.14 31.16
CA HIS A 26 -30.33 -34.58 31.08
C HIS A 26 -29.21 -35.25 30.26
N GLN A 27 -28.89 -34.69 29.09
CA GLN A 27 -27.78 -35.16 28.26
C GLN A 27 -26.42 -35.04 28.96
N MET A 28 -26.18 -33.93 29.66
CA MET A 28 -24.95 -33.74 30.44
C MET A 28 -24.82 -34.75 31.59
N ARG A 29 -25.92 -35.06 32.28
CA ARG A 29 -25.94 -36.09 33.33
C ARG A 29 -25.67 -37.48 32.77
N GLN A 30 -26.33 -37.87 31.67
CA GLN A 30 -26.08 -39.14 30.99
C GLN A 30 -24.62 -39.25 30.53
N ARG A 31 -24.06 -38.17 29.96
CA ARG A 31 -22.66 -38.13 29.54
C ARG A 31 -21.69 -38.27 30.72
N THR A 32 -21.98 -37.59 31.83
CA THR A 32 -21.16 -37.70 33.05
C THR A 32 -21.21 -39.12 33.63
N GLN A 33 -22.38 -39.76 33.58
CA GLN A 33 -22.55 -41.13 34.06
C GLN A 33 -21.81 -42.14 33.17
N SER A 34 -21.89 -41.98 31.85
CA SER A 34 -21.10 -42.79 30.91
C SER A 34 -19.59 -42.61 31.11
N TYR A 35 -19.11 -41.38 31.39
CA TYR A 35 -17.69 -41.19 31.71
C TYR A 35 -17.29 -41.80 33.06
N LYS A 36 -18.16 -41.77 34.08
CA LYS A 36 -17.89 -42.45 35.35
C LYS A 36 -17.78 -43.97 35.18
N GLU A 37 -18.64 -44.58 34.37
CA GLU A 37 -18.56 -46.00 34.03
C GLU A 37 -17.27 -46.33 33.24
N LYS A 38 -16.83 -45.43 32.35
CA LYS A 38 -15.57 -45.58 31.59
C LYS A 38 -14.29 -45.42 32.42
N VAL A 39 -14.33 -44.73 33.55
CA VAL A 39 -13.18 -44.71 34.48
C VAL A 39 -13.00 -46.07 35.15
N VAL A 40 -14.07 -46.87 35.24
CA VAL A 40 -14.06 -48.21 35.82
C VAL A 40 -13.69 -49.28 34.78
N ASP A 41 -14.02 -49.10 33.50
CA ASP A 41 -13.71 -50.05 32.42
C ASP A 41 -12.64 -49.51 31.41
N PRO A 42 -11.40 -50.06 31.42
CA PRO A 42 -10.32 -49.64 30.53
C PRO A 42 -10.56 -49.89 29.02
N TYR A 43 -11.60 -50.63 28.62
CA TYR A 43 -11.78 -51.09 27.23
C TYR A 43 -12.99 -50.51 26.48
N ALA A 44 -13.73 -49.56 27.07
CA ALA A 44 -14.94 -49.01 26.45
C ALA A 44 -14.65 -47.95 25.34
N SER A 45 -14.91 -48.30 24.07
CA SER A 45 -14.79 -47.38 22.91
C SER A 45 -15.96 -46.39 22.79
N SER A 46 -15.71 -45.18 22.27
CA SER A 46 -16.72 -44.11 22.10
C SER A 46 -17.79 -44.44 21.04
N PRO A 47 -19.06 -44.06 21.25
CA PRO A 47 -20.14 -44.24 20.27
C PRO A 47 -20.17 -43.17 19.16
N GLU A 48 -19.24 -42.21 19.15
CA GLU A 48 -19.11 -41.23 18.07
C GLU A 48 -18.21 -41.82 16.98
N CYS A 49 -18.72 -41.93 15.74
CA CYS A 49 -17.88 -42.25 14.59
C CYS A 49 -16.76 -41.22 14.50
N SER A 50 -15.50 -41.69 14.58
CA SER A 50 -14.36 -40.88 14.18
C SER A 50 -14.55 -40.40 12.73
N PRO A 51 -14.10 -39.19 12.37
CA PRO A 51 -14.06 -38.78 10.97
C PRO A 51 -13.32 -39.86 10.16
N PRO A 52 -13.72 -40.12 8.89
CA PRO A 52 -13.17 -41.23 8.13
C PRO A 52 -11.65 -41.08 8.06
N VAL A 53 -10.96 -42.04 8.67
CA VAL A 53 -9.51 -42.15 8.63
C VAL A 53 -9.15 -42.45 7.18
N THR A 54 -8.42 -41.54 6.54
CA THR A 54 -7.81 -41.79 5.23
C THR A 54 -7.08 -43.14 5.31
N PRO A 55 -7.40 -44.12 4.45
CA PRO A 55 -6.84 -45.47 4.60
C PRO A 55 -5.31 -45.41 4.57
N LEU A 56 -4.67 -45.98 5.59
CA LEU A 56 -3.23 -46.14 5.67
C LEU A 56 -2.77 -47.09 4.56
N LEU A 57 -2.39 -46.54 3.41
CA LEU A 57 -1.81 -47.28 2.29
C LEU A 57 -0.46 -47.88 2.72
N ARG A 58 -0.19 -49.14 2.35
CA ARG A 58 1.16 -49.70 2.51
C ARG A 58 2.15 -48.83 1.72
N LYS A 59 3.39 -48.73 2.20
CA LYS A 59 4.43 -47.86 1.62
C LYS A 59 4.59 -47.96 0.09
N LYS A 60 4.40 -49.16 -0.48
CA LYS A 60 4.44 -49.38 -1.94
C LYS A 60 3.25 -48.76 -2.68
N ASP A 61 2.05 -48.85 -2.11
CA ASP A 61 0.82 -48.30 -2.69
C ASP A 61 0.77 -46.78 -2.52
N PHE A 62 1.33 -46.27 -1.41
CA PHE A 62 1.53 -44.83 -1.20
C PHE A 62 2.51 -44.22 -2.23
N LEU A 63 3.60 -44.93 -2.54
CA LEU A 63 4.56 -44.50 -3.57
C LEU A 63 3.94 -44.51 -4.97
N LYS A 64 3.15 -45.54 -5.30
CA LYS A 64 2.39 -45.58 -6.57
C LYS A 64 1.40 -44.43 -6.66
N LYS A 65 0.66 -44.15 -5.59
CA LYS A 65 -0.29 -43.04 -5.54
C LYS A 65 0.41 -41.69 -5.69
N GLN A 66 1.57 -41.47 -5.05
CA GLN A 66 2.37 -40.26 -5.26
C GLN A 66 2.91 -40.15 -6.70
N GLU A 67 3.17 -41.27 -7.36
CA GLU A 67 3.64 -41.27 -8.75
C GLU A 67 2.50 -41.01 -9.73
N GLU A 68 1.29 -41.49 -9.46
CA GLU A 68 0.07 -41.15 -10.19
C GLU A 68 -0.31 -39.68 -9.97
N GLU A 69 -0.27 -39.18 -8.74
CA GLU A 69 -0.51 -37.77 -8.42
C GLU A 69 0.51 -36.85 -9.12
N ARG A 70 1.80 -37.24 -9.15
CA ARG A 70 2.81 -36.50 -9.94
C ARG A 70 2.52 -36.53 -11.43
N LYS A 71 2.09 -37.66 -11.99
CA LYS A 71 1.74 -37.76 -13.42
C LYS A 71 0.51 -36.92 -13.76
N GLU A 72 -0.48 -36.87 -12.88
CA GLU A 72 -1.65 -35.98 -13.05
C GLU A 72 -1.28 -34.50 -12.92
N GLU A 73 -0.36 -34.17 -12.00
CA GLU A 73 0.15 -32.81 -11.84
C GLU A 73 1.00 -32.38 -13.05
N ASP A 74 1.87 -33.25 -13.55
CA ASP A 74 2.64 -33.02 -14.78
C ASP A 74 1.72 -32.88 -16.02
N GLU A 75 0.65 -33.69 -16.11
CA GLU A 75 -0.37 -33.52 -17.16
C GLU A 75 -1.13 -32.19 -17.03
N ARG A 76 -1.46 -31.76 -15.81
CA ARG A 76 -2.10 -30.47 -15.56
C ARG A 76 -1.19 -29.32 -15.95
N ILE A 77 0.08 -29.36 -15.56
CA ILE A 77 1.07 -28.35 -15.94
C ILE A 77 1.25 -28.32 -17.46
N LYS A 78 1.27 -29.48 -18.12
CA LYS A 78 1.35 -29.57 -19.57
C LYS A 78 0.11 -28.99 -20.27
N LYS A 79 -1.09 -29.27 -19.77
CA LYS A 79 -2.35 -28.66 -20.25
C LYS A 79 -2.38 -27.15 -20.01
N GLU A 80 -1.83 -26.68 -18.89
CA GLU A 80 -1.75 -25.25 -18.57
C GLU A 80 -0.71 -24.53 -19.44
N GLU A 81 0.43 -25.15 -19.75
CA GLU A 81 1.40 -24.66 -20.73
C GLU A 81 0.82 -24.64 -22.14
N GLU A 82 0.08 -25.67 -22.55
CA GLU A 82 -0.61 -25.71 -23.83
C GLU A 82 -1.69 -24.63 -23.91
N ALA A 83 -2.44 -24.40 -22.83
CA ALA A 83 -3.39 -23.30 -22.74
C ALA A 83 -2.71 -21.91 -22.78
N LYS A 84 -1.54 -21.75 -22.13
CA LYS A 84 -0.73 -20.51 -22.21
C LYS A 84 -0.16 -20.30 -23.61
N LYS A 85 0.29 -21.36 -24.28
CA LYS A 85 0.75 -21.30 -25.68
C LYS A 85 -0.39 -21.02 -26.65
N ALA A 86 -1.58 -21.57 -26.42
CA ALA A 86 -2.79 -21.28 -27.18
C ALA A 86 -3.24 -19.82 -26.95
N ALA A 87 -3.24 -19.34 -25.70
CA ALA A 87 -3.53 -17.95 -25.38
C ALA A 87 -2.51 -16.99 -26.00
N ALA A 88 -1.23 -17.33 -25.99
CA ALA A 88 -0.17 -16.54 -26.65
C ALA A 88 -0.29 -16.56 -28.19
N LYS A 89 -0.76 -17.67 -28.78
CA LYS A 89 -1.11 -17.74 -30.22
C LYS A 89 -2.31 -16.87 -30.53
N VAL A 90 -3.37 -16.93 -29.73
CA VAL A 90 -4.56 -16.06 -29.89
C VAL A 90 -4.19 -14.59 -29.67
N GLU A 91 -3.26 -14.28 -28.77
CA GLU A 91 -2.78 -12.91 -28.57
C GLU A 91 -1.87 -12.44 -29.72
N LYS A 92 -1.09 -13.34 -30.32
CA LYS A 92 -0.35 -13.07 -31.57
C LYS A 92 -1.27 -12.89 -32.76
N GLU A 93 -2.26 -13.76 -32.95
CA GLU A 93 -3.29 -13.63 -33.99
C GLU A 93 -4.11 -12.36 -33.78
N LYS A 94 -4.45 -11.97 -32.54
CA LYS A 94 -5.08 -10.66 -32.25
C LYS A 94 -4.15 -9.47 -32.50
N LYS A 95 -2.82 -9.64 -32.35
CA LYS A 95 -1.84 -8.59 -32.68
C LYS A 95 -1.58 -8.51 -34.18
N GLU A 96 -1.69 -9.62 -34.91
CA GLU A 96 -1.64 -9.69 -36.36
C GLU A 96 -2.94 -9.19 -36.99
N GLU A 97 -4.12 -9.53 -36.46
CA GLU A 97 -5.41 -8.93 -36.82
C GLU A 97 -5.44 -7.44 -36.49
N LYS A 98 -4.91 -7.00 -35.34
CA LYS A 98 -4.78 -5.55 -35.05
C LYS A 98 -3.79 -4.85 -35.98
N LYS A 99 -2.71 -5.52 -36.41
CA LYS A 99 -1.79 -4.97 -37.41
C LYS A 99 -2.43 -4.93 -38.79
N ASP A 100 -3.18 -5.94 -39.18
CA ASP A 100 -3.89 -6.00 -40.46
C ASP A 100 -5.09 -5.04 -40.47
N ASP A 101 -5.73 -4.80 -39.33
CA ASP A 101 -6.75 -3.77 -39.12
C ASP A 101 -6.13 -2.36 -39.06
N GLU A 102 -4.93 -2.18 -38.47
CA GLU A 102 -4.16 -0.92 -38.55
C GLU A 102 -3.69 -0.64 -40.00
N ILE A 103 -3.25 -1.66 -40.74
CA ILE A 103 -2.85 -1.54 -42.16
C ILE A 103 -4.09 -1.31 -43.07
N LYS A 104 -5.26 -1.88 -42.72
CA LYS A 104 -6.53 -1.59 -43.40
C LYS A 104 -7.11 -0.22 -43.02
N GLU A 105 -6.93 0.25 -41.79
CA GLU A 105 -7.28 1.63 -41.39
C GLU A 105 -6.31 2.66 -42.00
N GLU A 106 -5.05 2.31 -42.28
CA GLU A 106 -4.11 3.15 -43.04
C GLU A 106 -4.39 3.16 -44.56
N THR A 107 -5.21 2.24 -45.09
CA THR A 107 -5.57 2.17 -46.53
C THR A 107 -7.03 2.50 -46.86
N GLU A 108 -7.89 2.78 -45.87
CA GLU A 108 -9.19 3.42 -46.10
C GLU A 108 -9.09 4.95 -46.12
N PRO A 109 -9.76 5.65 -47.06
CA PRO A 109 -9.75 7.10 -47.05
C PRO A 109 -10.57 7.61 -45.86
N ALA A 110 -9.88 8.15 -44.85
CA ALA A 110 -10.37 9.04 -43.80
C ALA A 110 -11.90 9.01 -43.57
N LYS A 111 -12.35 8.24 -42.57
CA LYS A 111 -13.67 8.45 -41.95
C LYS A 111 -13.79 9.94 -41.65
N LYS A 112 -14.71 10.61 -42.35
CA LYS A 112 -14.95 12.05 -42.25
C LYS A 112 -15.12 12.43 -40.78
N HIS A 113 -14.13 13.14 -40.25
CA HIS A 113 -14.26 13.86 -38.99
C HIS A 113 -15.55 14.70 -39.07
N ILE A 114 -16.40 14.59 -38.04
CA ILE A 114 -17.63 15.40 -37.90
C ILE A 114 -17.29 16.91 -37.74
N CYS A 115 -16.01 17.26 -37.62
CA CYS A 115 -15.49 18.63 -37.74
C CYS A 115 -14.45 18.68 -38.87
N PRO A 116 -14.47 19.70 -39.76
CA PRO A 116 -13.41 19.90 -40.73
C PRO A 116 -12.06 20.06 -40.02
N LYS A 117 -10.96 19.59 -40.63
CA LYS A 117 -9.59 19.94 -40.19
C LYS A 117 -9.51 21.47 -40.17
N LEU A 118 -9.62 22.07 -38.99
CA LEU A 118 -9.44 23.51 -38.84
C LEU A 118 -7.96 23.80 -39.10
N GLU A 119 -7.65 24.34 -40.27
CA GLU A 119 -6.36 24.96 -40.53
C GLU A 119 -6.29 26.26 -39.71
N CYS A 120 -5.91 26.15 -38.44
CA CYS A 120 -5.78 27.25 -37.48
C CYS A 120 -4.57 28.18 -37.76
N SER A 121 -4.14 28.37 -39.01
CA SER A 121 -2.89 29.09 -39.30
C SER A 121 -2.93 30.57 -38.86
N CYS A 122 -4.11 31.20 -38.93
CA CYS A 122 -4.33 32.56 -38.46
C CYS A 122 -4.32 32.67 -36.92
N ILE A 123 -4.85 31.67 -36.23
CA ILE A 123 -4.86 31.59 -34.77
C ILE A 123 -3.44 31.33 -34.26
N ASP A 124 -2.68 30.48 -34.94
CA ASP A 124 -1.26 30.24 -34.66
C ASP A 124 -0.43 31.51 -34.82
N LEU A 125 -0.68 32.31 -35.87
CA LEU A 125 0.00 33.58 -36.06
C LEU A 125 -0.32 34.59 -34.93
N MET A 126 -1.57 34.63 -34.46
CA MET A 126 -1.98 35.51 -33.36
C MET A 126 -1.44 35.08 -32.00
N LEU A 127 -1.32 33.77 -31.76
CA LEU A 127 -0.87 33.22 -30.48
C LEU A 127 0.66 33.17 -30.35
N LYS A 128 1.39 33.13 -31.45
CA LYS A 128 2.86 33.09 -31.48
C LYS A 128 3.56 34.08 -30.51
N PRO A 129 3.23 35.39 -30.46
CA PRO A 129 3.89 36.32 -29.55
C PRO A 129 3.60 36.04 -28.06
N ILE A 130 2.45 35.46 -27.74
CA ILE A 130 2.10 35.05 -26.37
C ILE A 130 2.87 33.78 -26.04
N GLU A 131 2.88 32.84 -26.97
CA GLU A 131 3.58 31.58 -26.82
C GLU A 131 5.09 31.76 -26.61
N ASP A 132 5.75 32.61 -27.40
CA ASP A 132 7.18 32.87 -27.31
C ASP A 132 7.56 33.51 -25.95
N LYS A 133 6.70 34.38 -25.40
CA LYS A 133 6.88 34.91 -24.04
C LYS A 133 6.73 33.85 -22.96
N MET A 134 5.86 32.87 -23.19
CA MET A 134 5.64 31.78 -22.24
C MET A 134 6.72 30.70 -22.30
N ASP A 135 7.46 30.61 -23.40
CA ASP A 135 8.63 29.73 -23.53
C ASP A 135 9.71 30.10 -22.50
N GLU A 136 9.89 31.39 -22.18
CA GLU A 136 10.83 31.83 -21.13
C GLU A 136 10.43 31.34 -19.73
N ILE A 137 9.14 31.12 -19.48
CA ILE A 137 8.60 30.79 -18.16
C ILE A 137 8.41 29.27 -17.99
N LEU A 138 7.77 28.63 -18.97
CA LEU A 138 7.35 27.22 -18.91
C LEU A 138 8.24 26.29 -19.74
N GLY A 139 9.13 26.82 -20.58
CA GLY A 139 9.88 26.03 -21.56
C GLY A 139 9.06 25.68 -22.80
N THR A 140 9.74 25.10 -23.79
CA THR A 140 9.15 24.75 -25.10
C THR A 140 8.24 23.53 -25.02
N SER A 141 8.52 22.59 -24.11
CA SER A 141 7.73 21.40 -23.86
C SER A 141 7.67 21.08 -22.37
N ILE A 142 6.59 20.42 -21.95
CA ILE A 142 6.27 20.10 -20.57
C ILE A 142 6.13 18.58 -20.44
N ASP A 143 6.80 18.00 -19.45
CA ASP A 143 6.64 16.58 -19.11
C ASP A 143 5.28 16.38 -18.40
N PRO A 144 4.34 15.61 -18.97
CA PRO A 144 3.03 15.38 -18.36
C PRO A 144 3.07 14.52 -17.07
N PHE A 145 4.19 13.84 -16.76
CA PHE A 145 4.27 12.94 -15.61
C PHE A 145 4.97 13.55 -14.39
N THR A 146 6.10 14.23 -14.60
CA THR A 146 6.98 14.63 -13.48
C THR A 146 6.87 16.12 -13.14
N ASP A 147 6.39 16.97 -14.05
CA ASP A 147 6.44 18.42 -13.85
C ASP A 147 5.36 18.93 -12.88
N TRP A 148 5.78 19.31 -11.68
CA TRP A 148 4.93 19.85 -10.61
C TRP A 148 4.15 21.10 -11.05
N ARG A 149 4.67 21.88 -12.00
CA ARG A 149 3.99 23.08 -12.51
C ARG A 149 2.73 22.69 -13.26
N TYR A 150 2.83 21.68 -14.12
CA TYR A 150 1.69 21.16 -14.86
C TYR A 150 0.65 20.55 -13.93
N ILE A 151 1.06 19.74 -12.96
CA ILE A 151 0.12 19.12 -12.00
C ILE A 151 -0.61 20.18 -11.17
N THR A 152 0.09 21.25 -10.76
CA THR A 152 -0.52 22.38 -10.04
C THR A 152 -1.52 23.13 -10.92
N TRP A 153 -1.18 23.37 -12.19
CA TRP A 153 -2.12 23.96 -13.14
C TRP A 153 -3.33 23.05 -13.40
N LEU A 154 -3.09 21.76 -13.61
CA LEU A 154 -4.12 20.76 -13.83
C LEU A 154 -5.06 20.63 -12.63
N SER A 155 -4.58 20.86 -11.40
CA SER A 155 -5.41 21.00 -10.20
C SER A 155 -6.38 22.18 -10.28
N LEU A 156 -5.94 23.33 -10.82
CA LEU A 156 -6.81 24.49 -11.06
C LEU A 156 -7.88 24.18 -12.12
N VAL A 157 -7.50 23.51 -13.21
CA VAL A 157 -8.44 23.07 -14.26
C VAL A 157 -9.45 22.07 -13.69
N ALA A 158 -8.99 21.09 -12.90
CA ALA A 158 -9.87 20.14 -12.22
C ALA A 158 -10.80 20.83 -11.20
N THR A 159 -10.35 21.91 -10.56
CA THR A 159 -11.18 22.72 -9.66
C THR A 159 -12.24 23.49 -10.44
N ALA A 160 -11.90 24.10 -11.58
CA ALA A 160 -12.86 24.76 -12.47
C ALA A 160 -13.89 23.76 -13.03
N PHE A 161 -13.47 22.54 -13.37
CA PHE A 161 -14.38 21.46 -13.73
C PHE A 161 -15.29 21.06 -12.57
N SER A 162 -14.74 20.87 -11.37
CA SER A 162 -15.53 20.54 -10.17
C SER A 162 -16.56 21.63 -9.85
N TYR A 163 -16.19 22.91 -9.99
CA TYR A 163 -17.13 24.02 -9.86
C TYR A 163 -18.31 23.88 -10.83
N ASN A 164 -18.05 23.70 -12.13
CA ASN A 164 -19.11 23.54 -13.12
C ASN A 164 -19.97 22.29 -12.84
N LEU A 165 -19.33 21.16 -12.52
CA LEU A 165 -20.00 19.89 -12.26
C LEU A 165 -20.97 19.96 -11.07
N TRP A 166 -20.61 20.66 -9.99
CA TRP A 166 -21.43 20.78 -8.78
C TRP A 166 -22.45 21.93 -8.86
N PHE A 167 -22.05 23.09 -9.36
CA PHE A 167 -22.91 24.27 -9.32
C PHE A 167 -23.89 24.36 -10.50
N ILE A 168 -23.67 23.66 -11.62
CA ILE A 168 -24.67 23.66 -12.70
C ILE A 168 -25.98 22.96 -12.25
N PRO A 169 -25.96 21.71 -11.73
CA PRO A 169 -27.18 21.02 -11.28
C PRO A 169 -27.93 21.78 -10.19
N VAL A 170 -27.22 22.33 -9.21
CA VAL A 170 -27.86 23.07 -8.10
C VAL A 170 -28.52 24.35 -8.57
N ARG A 171 -27.90 25.07 -9.52
CA ARG A 171 -28.46 26.30 -10.10
C ARG A 171 -29.61 25.99 -11.06
N MET A 172 -29.67 24.78 -11.63
CA MET A 172 -30.81 24.33 -12.43
C MET A 172 -32.00 23.92 -11.56
N ALA A 173 -31.75 23.31 -10.39
CA ALA A 173 -32.81 22.81 -9.53
C ALA A 173 -33.36 23.88 -8.57
N PHE A 174 -32.49 24.63 -7.89
CA PHE A 174 -32.89 25.55 -6.82
C PHE A 174 -32.95 27.01 -7.32
N PRO A 175 -33.83 27.85 -6.75
CA PRO A 175 -34.02 29.24 -7.16
C PRO A 175 -32.91 30.17 -6.63
N TYR A 176 -31.66 29.93 -7.04
CA TYR A 176 -30.50 30.72 -6.64
C TYR A 176 -30.17 31.89 -7.59
N HIS A 177 -30.95 32.07 -8.66
CA HIS A 177 -30.82 33.19 -9.61
C HIS A 177 -31.48 34.47 -9.08
N THR A 178 -31.03 34.97 -7.92
CA THR A 178 -31.50 36.27 -7.42
C THR A 178 -30.72 37.42 -8.06
N PRO A 179 -31.35 38.59 -8.32
CA PRO A 179 -30.70 39.72 -9.00
C PRO A 179 -29.38 40.18 -8.38
N GLY A 180 -29.21 40.05 -7.05
CA GLY A 180 -27.97 40.40 -6.36
C GLY A 180 -26.84 39.36 -6.50
N LEU A 181 -27.17 38.09 -6.74
CA LEU A 181 -26.20 36.99 -6.84
C LEU A 181 -25.76 36.71 -8.30
N ILE A 182 -26.57 37.10 -9.29
CA ILE A 182 -26.25 36.90 -10.72
C ILE A 182 -24.88 37.47 -11.12
N PRO A 183 -24.48 38.70 -10.72
CA PRO A 183 -23.16 39.22 -11.08
C PRO A 183 -22.00 38.38 -10.51
N LEU A 184 -22.16 37.83 -9.30
CA LEU A 184 -21.17 36.96 -8.69
C LEU A 184 -21.06 35.63 -9.45
N TRP A 185 -22.18 35.00 -9.79
CA TRP A 185 -22.19 33.77 -10.58
C TRP A 185 -21.51 33.97 -11.93
N PHE A 186 -21.85 35.06 -12.62
CA PHE A 186 -21.25 35.41 -13.89
C PHE A 186 -19.73 35.63 -13.78
N ALA A 187 -19.26 36.31 -12.72
CA ALA A 187 -17.84 36.52 -12.50
C ALA A 187 -17.07 35.19 -12.32
N ILE A 188 -17.60 34.27 -11.49
CA ILE A 188 -16.96 32.96 -11.25
C ILE A 188 -17.02 32.08 -12.50
N ASP A 189 -18.13 32.13 -13.24
CA ASP A 189 -18.33 31.43 -14.51
C ASP A 189 -17.28 31.88 -15.56
N VAL A 190 -17.04 33.18 -15.68
CA VAL A 190 -16.01 33.74 -16.57
C VAL A 190 -14.61 33.32 -16.12
N ILE A 191 -14.32 33.30 -14.82
CA ILE A 191 -13.03 32.83 -14.31
C ILE A 191 -12.80 31.36 -14.69
N ALA A 192 -13.81 30.50 -14.56
CA ALA A 192 -13.71 29.10 -14.95
C ALA A 192 -13.48 28.93 -16.46
N ASP A 193 -14.17 29.71 -17.29
CA ASP A 193 -13.97 29.70 -18.75
C ASP A 193 -12.57 30.22 -19.14
N LEU A 194 -12.05 31.24 -18.46
CA LEU A 194 -10.68 31.74 -18.68
C LEU A 194 -9.63 30.66 -18.36
N ILE A 195 -9.81 29.87 -17.30
CA ILE A 195 -8.93 28.75 -16.97
C ILE A 195 -8.92 27.72 -18.11
N TYR A 196 -10.06 27.38 -18.69
CA TYR A 196 -10.14 26.46 -19.82
C TYR A 196 -9.46 27.02 -21.08
N ILE A 197 -9.67 28.30 -21.38
CA ILE A 197 -9.01 28.97 -22.52
C ILE A 197 -7.49 28.93 -22.36
N ILE A 198 -6.97 29.28 -21.17
CA ILE A 198 -5.54 29.23 -20.86
C ILE A 198 -5.02 27.80 -21.02
N ASP A 199 -5.74 26.80 -20.51
CA ASP A 199 -5.30 25.41 -20.60
C ASP A 199 -5.16 24.92 -22.04
N ILE A 200 -6.13 25.22 -22.91
CA ILE A 200 -6.12 24.82 -24.33
C ILE A 200 -5.02 25.54 -25.12
N ILE A 201 -4.81 26.83 -24.85
CA ILE A 201 -3.86 27.64 -25.63
C ILE A 201 -2.42 27.40 -25.18
N ILE A 202 -2.20 27.26 -23.87
CA ILE A 202 -0.87 27.35 -23.28
C ILE A 202 -0.34 25.98 -22.89
N PHE A 203 -1.10 25.19 -22.13
CA PHE A 203 -0.56 23.99 -21.47
C PHE A 203 -0.69 22.75 -22.35
N GLN A 204 -1.90 22.44 -22.82
CA GLN A 204 -2.18 21.24 -23.60
C GLN A 204 -1.30 21.09 -24.86
N PRO A 205 -1.02 22.15 -25.65
CA PRO A 205 -0.20 22.03 -26.84
C PRO A 205 1.31 21.95 -26.57
N ARG A 206 1.74 21.92 -25.29
CA ARG A 206 3.14 21.75 -24.86
C ARG A 206 3.42 20.39 -24.25
N LEU A 207 2.41 19.54 -24.10
CA LEU A 207 2.54 18.25 -23.43
C LEU A 207 3.30 17.25 -24.30
N GLN A 208 4.43 16.78 -23.77
CA GLN A 208 5.20 15.72 -24.41
C GLN A 208 4.37 14.45 -24.52
N PHE A 209 4.60 13.69 -25.59
CA PHE A 209 4.00 12.38 -25.78
C PHE A 209 5.05 11.38 -26.27
N CYS A 210 4.80 10.11 -25.97
CA CYS A 210 5.67 9.03 -26.40
C CYS A 210 5.14 8.44 -27.71
N LYS A 211 5.99 8.36 -28.74
CA LYS A 211 5.69 7.70 -30.01
C LYS A 211 6.82 6.74 -30.34
N THR A 212 6.51 5.46 -30.49
CA THR A 212 7.49 4.40 -30.81
C THR A 212 8.65 4.29 -29.79
N GLY A 213 8.40 4.68 -28.53
CA GLY A 213 9.40 4.63 -27.46
C GLY A 213 10.21 5.92 -27.27
N ASP A 214 10.10 6.88 -28.19
CA ASP A 214 10.76 8.17 -28.09
C ASP A 214 9.81 9.22 -27.51
N ILE A 215 10.32 10.04 -26.59
CA ILE A 215 9.62 11.21 -26.06
C ILE A 215 9.82 12.35 -27.07
N ILE A 216 8.72 12.80 -27.67
CA ILE A 216 8.76 13.89 -28.64
C ILE A 216 8.71 15.22 -27.88
N TYR A 217 9.73 16.05 -28.12
CA TYR A 217 9.87 17.40 -27.54
C TYR A 217 9.52 18.51 -28.54
N ASP A 218 9.41 18.18 -29.83
CA ASP A 218 9.18 19.17 -30.88
C ASP A 218 7.76 19.74 -30.80
N ARG A 219 7.70 21.07 -30.73
CA ARG A 219 6.52 21.84 -30.41
C ARG A 219 5.46 21.75 -31.49
N ASP A 220 5.86 21.80 -32.75
CA ASP A 220 4.93 21.77 -33.87
C ASP A 220 4.28 20.38 -33.99
N VAL A 221 5.06 19.33 -33.76
CA VAL A 221 4.60 17.94 -33.74
C VAL A 221 3.66 17.68 -32.55
N ILE A 222 3.97 18.20 -31.37
CA ILE A 222 3.08 18.11 -30.19
C ILE A 222 1.75 18.81 -30.45
N LYS A 223 1.77 20.02 -30.99
CA LYS A 223 0.56 20.78 -31.34
C LYS A 223 -0.32 20.05 -32.34
N GLU A 224 0.28 19.49 -33.39
CA GLU A 224 -0.44 18.72 -34.41
C GLU A 224 -1.10 17.48 -33.80
N ASN A 225 -0.35 16.74 -32.99
CA ASN A 225 -0.86 15.57 -32.28
C ASN A 225 -2.01 15.92 -31.32
N TYR A 226 -1.89 17.02 -30.58
CA TYR A 226 -2.97 17.49 -29.70
C TYR A 226 -4.24 17.84 -30.49
N ARG A 227 -4.12 18.57 -31.60
CA ARG A 227 -5.27 18.96 -32.44
C ARG A 227 -5.97 17.79 -33.10
N ALA A 228 -5.23 16.74 -33.43
CA ALA A 228 -5.80 15.50 -33.96
C ALA A 228 -6.50 14.66 -32.88
N SER A 229 -6.18 14.87 -31.59
CA SER A 229 -6.73 14.10 -30.48
C SER A 229 -8.20 14.45 -30.18
N THR A 230 -8.95 13.47 -29.69
CA THR A 230 -10.30 13.66 -29.12
C THR A 230 -10.30 14.64 -27.95
N LYS A 231 -9.16 14.76 -27.24
CA LYS A 231 -8.98 15.75 -26.16
C LYS A 231 -9.26 17.17 -26.63
N PHE A 232 -8.80 17.53 -27.84
CA PHE A 232 -9.03 18.86 -28.41
C PHE A 232 -10.49 19.06 -28.82
N GLN A 233 -11.16 18.03 -29.32
CA GLN A 233 -12.58 18.09 -29.66
C GLN A 233 -13.46 18.37 -28.43
N HIS A 234 -13.24 17.62 -27.34
CA HIS A 234 -13.93 17.86 -26.07
C HIS A 234 -13.62 19.25 -25.50
N ALA A 235 -12.38 19.71 -25.66
CA ALA A 235 -11.95 21.06 -25.29
C ALA A 235 -12.74 22.14 -26.02
N LEU A 236 -12.86 22.00 -27.34
CA LEU A 236 -13.53 22.97 -28.19
C LEU A 236 -15.03 23.06 -27.85
N ILE A 237 -15.69 21.92 -27.67
CA ILE A 237 -17.11 21.86 -27.27
C ILE A 237 -17.34 22.55 -25.93
N SER A 238 -16.40 22.38 -24.98
CA SER A 238 -16.52 22.96 -23.63
C SER A 238 -16.44 24.49 -23.58
N ILE A 239 -15.83 25.13 -24.59
CA ILE A 239 -15.64 26.59 -24.65
C ILE A 239 -16.70 27.29 -25.51
N ILE A 240 -17.54 26.55 -26.23
CA ILE A 240 -18.61 27.15 -27.04
C ILE A 240 -19.41 28.14 -26.16
N PRO A 241 -19.44 29.44 -26.50
CA PRO A 241 -19.99 30.48 -25.64
C PRO A 241 -21.51 30.53 -25.75
N LEU A 242 -22.17 29.44 -25.32
CA LEU A 242 -23.63 29.35 -25.26
C LEU A 242 -24.26 30.36 -24.28
N ASP A 243 -23.44 31.05 -23.49
CA ASP A 243 -23.87 32.11 -22.58
C ASP A 243 -24.42 33.34 -23.31
N PHE A 244 -24.09 33.54 -24.59
CA PHE A 244 -24.73 34.60 -25.38
C PHE A 244 -26.25 34.42 -25.49
N LEU A 245 -26.75 33.19 -25.29
CA LEU A 245 -28.18 32.90 -25.21
C LEU A 245 -28.84 33.50 -23.96
N TYR A 246 -28.09 34.04 -23.01
CA TYR A 246 -28.65 34.80 -21.89
C TYR A 246 -29.37 36.06 -22.32
N ILE A 247 -29.00 36.66 -23.46
CA ILE A 247 -29.61 37.88 -23.97
C ILE A 247 -31.09 37.64 -24.35
N PRO A 248 -31.43 36.63 -25.19
CA PRO A 248 -32.82 36.33 -25.53
C PRO A 248 -33.60 35.53 -24.47
N PHE A 249 -32.96 34.62 -23.73
CA PHE A 249 -33.67 33.65 -22.86
C PHE A 249 -33.52 33.91 -21.36
N GLY A 250 -32.78 34.96 -20.97
CA GLY A 250 -32.46 35.24 -19.57
C GLY A 250 -31.36 34.34 -19.01
N PHE A 251 -30.94 34.61 -17.77
CA PHE A 251 -29.85 33.88 -17.11
C PHE A 251 -30.30 32.46 -16.74
N GLN A 252 -29.92 31.47 -17.55
CA GLN A 252 -30.30 30.06 -17.39
C GLN A 252 -29.05 29.18 -17.33
N SER A 253 -28.90 28.37 -16.28
CA SER A 253 -27.71 27.54 -16.08
C SER A 253 -27.60 26.35 -17.06
N ILE A 254 -28.68 26.00 -17.77
CA ILE A 254 -28.71 24.91 -18.75
C ILE A 254 -27.74 25.13 -19.92
N PHE A 255 -27.54 26.38 -20.33
CA PHE A 255 -26.64 26.73 -21.44
C PHE A 255 -25.16 26.49 -21.10
N ARG A 256 -24.82 26.24 -19.82
CA ARG A 256 -23.45 25.92 -19.39
C ARG A 256 -23.14 24.43 -19.36
N LEU A 257 -24.10 23.53 -19.67
CA LEU A 257 -23.88 22.08 -19.61
C LEU A 257 -22.72 21.60 -20.50
N ASN A 258 -22.40 22.32 -21.58
CA ASN A 258 -21.27 21.99 -22.45
C ASN A 258 -19.91 22.01 -21.70
N ARG A 259 -19.78 22.75 -20.58
CA ARG A 259 -18.55 22.80 -19.78
C ARG A 259 -18.23 21.47 -19.08
N ILE A 260 -19.21 20.56 -18.95
CA ILE A 260 -19.03 19.22 -18.39
C ILE A 260 -18.23 18.32 -19.36
N MET A 261 -18.10 18.68 -20.64
CA MET A 261 -17.27 17.93 -21.60
C MET A 261 -15.77 17.94 -21.23
N ARG A 262 -15.34 18.79 -20.30
CA ARG A 262 -13.97 18.81 -19.77
C ARG A 262 -13.69 17.73 -18.71
N TYR A 263 -14.46 16.65 -18.65
CA TYR A 263 -14.32 15.58 -17.65
C TYR A 263 -12.94 14.90 -17.70
N GLU A 264 -12.31 14.82 -18.88
CA GLU A 264 -10.98 14.23 -19.04
C GLU A 264 -9.92 14.92 -18.17
N ALA A 265 -10.03 16.24 -17.95
CA ALA A 265 -9.08 16.97 -17.11
C ALA A 265 -9.11 16.51 -15.65
N PHE A 266 -10.30 16.15 -15.13
CA PHE A 266 -10.43 15.61 -13.77
C PHE A 266 -9.85 14.21 -13.65
N PHE A 267 -10.10 13.33 -14.63
CA PHE A 267 -9.52 11.99 -14.62
C PHE A 267 -8.00 12.03 -14.80
N GLU A 268 -7.51 12.87 -15.71
CA GLU A 268 -6.08 13.07 -15.88
C GLU A 268 -5.45 13.59 -14.58
N PHE A 269 -6.02 14.62 -13.96
CA PHE A 269 -5.58 15.11 -12.66
C PHE A 269 -5.56 14.01 -11.60
N SER A 270 -6.64 13.25 -11.50
CA SER A 270 -6.78 12.16 -10.54
C SER A 270 -5.68 11.11 -10.72
N ASP A 271 -5.41 10.71 -11.96
CA ASP A 271 -4.40 9.70 -12.26
C ASP A 271 -2.98 10.21 -11.99
N ARG A 272 -2.70 11.48 -12.31
CA ARG A 272 -1.41 12.12 -11.96
C ARG A 272 -1.21 12.20 -10.46
N LEU A 273 -2.22 12.68 -9.75
CA LEU A 273 -2.15 12.83 -8.30
C LEU A 273 -1.96 11.46 -7.62
N GLU A 274 -2.63 10.42 -8.12
CA GLU A 274 -2.46 9.05 -7.64
C GLU A 274 -1.02 8.52 -7.85
N GLY A 275 -0.40 8.82 -8.99
CA GLY A 275 0.97 8.40 -9.30
C GLY A 275 2.05 9.07 -8.45
N ILE A 276 1.79 10.28 -7.94
CA ILE A 276 2.77 11.08 -7.20
C ILE A 276 2.64 10.87 -5.69
N LEU A 277 1.43 10.62 -5.20
CA LEU A 277 1.20 10.40 -3.78
C LEU A 277 1.85 9.10 -3.32
N THR A 278 2.74 9.20 -2.33
CA THR A 278 3.36 8.05 -1.65
C THR A 278 2.35 7.04 -1.10
N ARG A 279 1.12 7.52 -0.82
CA ARG A 279 -0.01 6.73 -0.35
C ARG A 279 -1.22 6.92 -1.25
N ALA A 280 -1.16 6.38 -2.47
CA ALA A 280 -2.22 6.41 -3.47
C ALA A 280 -3.61 6.04 -2.93
N TYR A 281 -3.70 5.11 -1.97
CA TYR A 281 -4.98 4.68 -1.38
C TYR A 281 -5.75 5.83 -0.70
N ILE A 282 -5.07 6.86 -0.16
CA ILE A 282 -5.73 8.01 0.48
C ILE A 282 -6.56 8.78 -0.56
N TRP A 283 -5.98 9.03 -1.73
CA TRP A 283 -6.68 9.70 -2.82
C TRP A 283 -7.87 8.87 -3.33
N ARG A 284 -7.72 7.54 -3.44
CA ARG A 284 -8.84 6.66 -3.81
C ARG A 284 -10.01 6.79 -2.85
N VAL A 285 -9.75 6.82 -1.52
CA VAL A 285 -10.81 7.04 -0.52
C VAL A 285 -11.48 8.40 -0.70
N ILE A 286 -10.70 9.48 -0.85
CA ILE A 286 -11.23 10.84 -1.05
C ILE A 286 -12.10 10.89 -2.30
N ARG A 287 -11.64 10.30 -3.41
CA ARG A 287 -12.38 10.24 -4.68
C ARG A 287 -13.71 9.47 -4.54
N THR A 288 -13.70 8.30 -3.90
CA THR A 288 -14.93 7.52 -3.68
C THR A 288 -15.90 8.24 -2.74
N ILE A 289 -15.43 8.93 -1.69
CA ILE A 289 -16.28 9.80 -0.85
C ILE A 289 -16.85 10.96 -1.67
N GLY A 290 -16.04 11.57 -2.53
CA GLY A 290 -16.47 12.63 -3.44
C GLY A 290 -17.59 12.16 -4.38
N TYR A 291 -17.48 10.97 -4.96
CA TYR A 291 -18.55 10.38 -5.78
C TYR A 291 -19.82 10.12 -4.98
N LEU A 292 -19.70 9.65 -3.74
CA LEU A 292 -20.85 9.49 -2.83
C LEU A 292 -21.56 10.82 -2.56
N LEU A 293 -20.81 11.85 -2.18
CA LEU A 293 -21.37 13.18 -1.92
C LEU A 293 -21.99 13.79 -3.19
N PHE A 294 -21.39 13.58 -4.35
CA PHE A 294 -21.94 14.05 -5.62
C PHE A 294 -23.23 13.32 -6.01
N ALA A 295 -23.32 12.00 -5.79
CA ALA A 295 -24.57 11.27 -6.02
C ALA A 295 -25.69 11.74 -5.09
N LEU A 296 -25.38 11.99 -3.81
CA LEU A 296 -26.31 12.61 -2.86
C LEU A 296 -26.76 14.00 -3.33
N HIS A 297 -25.82 14.81 -3.81
CA HIS A 297 -26.08 16.13 -4.37
C HIS A 297 -27.03 16.08 -5.58
N ILE A 298 -26.76 15.22 -6.56
CA ILE A 298 -27.62 15.07 -7.74
C ILE A 298 -29.01 14.56 -7.37
N ASN A 299 -29.10 13.58 -6.47
CA ASN A 299 -30.39 13.09 -5.99
C ASN A 299 -31.18 14.19 -5.24
N SER A 300 -30.49 15.09 -4.52
CA SER A 300 -31.13 16.21 -3.83
C SER A 300 -31.70 17.25 -4.79
N CYS A 301 -31.01 17.47 -5.91
CA CYS A 301 -31.50 18.33 -7.00
C CYS A 301 -32.74 17.71 -7.64
N PHE A 302 -32.72 16.41 -7.96
CA PHE A 302 -33.89 15.71 -8.52
C PHE A 302 -35.08 15.71 -7.55
N TYR A 303 -34.85 15.49 -6.26
CA TYR A 303 -35.91 15.51 -5.26
C TYR A 303 -36.55 16.89 -5.10
N TYR A 304 -35.75 17.97 -5.16
CA TYR A 304 -36.29 19.33 -5.15
C TYR A 304 -37.15 19.60 -6.38
N VAL A 305 -36.66 19.26 -7.58
CA VAL A 305 -37.44 19.41 -8.84
C VAL A 305 -38.74 18.60 -8.80
N ALA A 306 -38.69 17.38 -8.27
CA ALA A 306 -39.89 16.54 -8.09
C ALA A 306 -40.87 17.15 -7.07
N SER A 307 -40.36 17.75 -5.98
CA SER A 307 -41.17 18.44 -4.98
C SER A 307 -41.82 19.70 -5.54
N ASP A 308 -41.10 20.46 -6.38
CA ASP A 308 -41.60 21.67 -7.03
C ASP A 308 -42.68 21.31 -8.07
N TYR A 309 -42.45 20.27 -8.88
CA TYR A 309 -43.43 19.75 -9.85
C TYR A 309 -44.75 19.34 -9.20
N GLN A 310 -44.71 18.70 -8.03
CA GLN A 310 -45.91 18.31 -7.28
C GLN A 310 -46.49 19.46 -6.43
N GLY A 311 -45.74 20.53 -6.24
CA GLY A 311 -46.07 21.67 -5.39
C GLY A 311 -45.43 21.55 -4.01
N ILE A 312 -44.60 22.55 -3.67
CA ILE A 312 -43.91 22.65 -2.38
C ILE A 312 -44.93 22.70 -1.23
N GLY A 313 -44.76 21.85 -0.22
CA GLY A 313 -45.64 21.76 0.95
C GLY A 313 -47.03 21.15 0.70
N SER A 314 -47.30 20.63 -0.49
CA SER A 314 -48.59 20.01 -0.84
C SER A 314 -48.88 18.71 -0.09
N THR A 315 -47.85 17.91 0.18
CA THR A 315 -47.95 16.59 0.82
C THR A 315 -46.86 16.41 1.87
N LYS A 316 -46.93 15.34 2.66
CA LYS A 316 -45.95 15.08 3.73
C LYS A 316 -44.56 14.65 3.22
N TRP A 317 -44.48 14.14 1.98
CA TRP A 317 -43.24 13.62 1.43
C TRP A 317 -42.42 14.66 0.65
N VAL A 318 -43.06 15.69 0.10
CA VAL A 318 -42.39 16.77 -0.63
C VAL A 318 -41.70 17.74 0.33
N TYR A 319 -40.75 18.52 -0.18
CA TYR A 319 -40.15 19.61 0.58
C TYR A 319 -41.23 20.59 1.09
N GLY A 320 -41.24 20.85 2.39
CA GLY A 320 -42.25 21.67 3.07
C GLY A 320 -42.06 23.19 2.99
N GLY A 321 -41.10 23.69 2.20
CA GLY A 321 -40.87 25.13 2.02
C GLY A 321 -40.22 25.87 3.20
N GLN A 322 -39.88 25.17 4.29
CA GLN A 322 -39.28 25.78 5.49
C GLN A 322 -37.78 25.51 5.63
N GLY A 323 -37.04 26.53 6.05
CA GLY A 323 -35.58 26.48 6.23
C GLY A 323 -34.82 26.47 4.91
N ASN A 324 -33.56 26.01 4.94
CA ASN A 324 -32.74 25.93 3.73
C ASN A 324 -33.17 24.72 2.86
N ALA A 325 -33.71 25.01 1.67
CA ALA A 325 -34.20 24.02 0.73
C ALA A 325 -33.15 22.96 0.37
N TYR A 326 -31.92 23.38 0.07
CA TYR A 326 -30.84 22.47 -0.31
C TYR A 326 -30.51 21.49 0.82
N LEU A 327 -30.30 22.00 2.04
CA LEU A 327 -29.97 21.15 3.19
C LEU A 327 -31.09 20.13 3.47
N ARG A 328 -32.35 20.57 3.41
CA ARG A 328 -33.50 19.67 3.64
C ARG A 328 -33.62 18.58 2.57
N CYS A 329 -33.40 18.94 1.32
CA CYS A 329 -33.38 17.99 0.21
C CYS A 329 -32.18 17.05 0.29
N PHE A 330 -31.02 17.55 0.70
CA PHE A 330 -29.82 16.74 0.91
C PHE A 330 -30.03 15.71 2.02
N PHE A 331 -30.64 16.11 3.16
CA PHE A 331 -31.02 15.19 4.23
C PHE A 331 -32.05 14.14 3.77
N TYR A 332 -32.97 14.49 2.88
CA TYR A 332 -33.87 13.51 2.27
C TYR A 332 -33.07 12.50 1.43
N SER A 333 -32.17 13.00 0.57
CA SER A 333 -31.36 12.16 -0.31
C SER A 333 -30.39 11.26 0.44
N GLU A 334 -29.83 11.73 1.55
CA GLU A 334 -29.04 10.93 2.47
C GLU A 334 -29.85 9.73 2.97
N LYS A 335 -31.08 9.96 3.45
CA LYS A 335 -31.96 8.89 3.94
C LYS A 335 -32.35 7.90 2.83
N THR A 336 -32.59 8.36 1.60
CA THR A 336 -32.94 7.47 0.47
C THR A 336 -31.74 6.68 -0.06
N LEU A 337 -30.59 7.33 -0.30
CA LEU A 337 -29.44 6.69 -0.96
C LEU A 337 -28.62 5.84 0.00
N LEU A 338 -28.49 6.26 1.27
CA LEU A 338 -27.77 5.51 2.30
C LEU A 338 -28.65 4.50 3.05
N MET A 339 -29.96 4.49 2.79
CA MET A 339 -30.91 3.55 3.42
C MET A 339 -30.95 3.66 4.96
N ILE A 340 -30.72 4.85 5.52
CA ILE A 340 -30.56 5.04 6.97
C ILE A 340 -31.91 5.05 7.70
N ALA A 341 -32.93 5.70 7.13
CA ALA A 341 -34.17 5.99 7.84
C ALA A 341 -35.40 5.84 6.94
N GLU A 342 -36.52 5.52 7.58
CA GLU A 342 -37.83 5.51 6.95
C GLU A 342 -38.25 6.95 6.62
N LEU A 343 -38.79 7.12 5.41
CA LEU A 343 -39.35 8.38 4.92
C LEU A 343 -40.87 8.27 4.85
N PRO A 344 -41.60 9.40 5.01
CA PRO A 344 -43.04 9.39 4.89
C PRO A 344 -43.45 8.82 3.52
N PHE A 345 -44.40 7.90 3.52
CA PHE A 345 -44.88 7.28 2.30
C PHE A 345 -45.56 8.32 1.39
N PRO A 346 -45.22 8.39 0.09
CA PRO A 346 -45.81 9.35 -0.83
C PRO A 346 -47.23 8.94 -1.20
N ASP A 347 -48.17 9.86 -1.01
CA ASP A 347 -49.60 9.62 -1.28
C ASP A 347 -49.92 9.52 -2.80
N THR A 348 -49.05 10.07 -3.64
CA THR A 348 -49.22 10.14 -5.11
C THR A 348 -48.42 9.07 -5.85
N LEU A 349 -48.97 8.55 -6.95
CA LEU A 349 -48.30 7.57 -7.83
C LEU A 349 -46.91 8.05 -8.29
N PHE A 350 -46.79 9.33 -8.66
CA PHE A 350 -45.51 9.92 -9.07
C PHE A 350 -44.46 9.82 -7.95
N GLY A 351 -44.78 10.28 -6.74
CA GLY A 351 -43.89 10.16 -5.58
C GLY A 351 -43.53 8.71 -5.24
N GLN A 352 -44.47 7.76 -5.37
CA GLN A 352 -44.21 6.33 -5.16
C GLN A 352 -43.18 5.78 -6.15
N ILE A 353 -43.34 6.09 -7.44
CA ILE A 353 -42.39 5.68 -8.49
C ILE A 353 -41.03 6.34 -8.24
N PHE A 354 -41.01 7.66 -7.98
CA PHE A 354 -39.77 8.40 -7.71
C PHE A 354 -38.99 7.81 -6.53
N GLN A 355 -39.66 7.56 -5.40
CA GLN A 355 -39.03 7.00 -4.21
C GLN A 355 -38.58 5.54 -4.43
N MET A 356 -39.38 4.72 -5.14
CA MET A 356 -38.98 3.35 -5.49
C MET A 356 -37.73 3.33 -6.37
N THR A 357 -37.69 4.15 -7.43
CA THR A 357 -36.52 4.27 -8.30
C THR A 357 -35.30 4.78 -7.54
N SER A 358 -35.49 5.77 -6.66
CA SER A 358 -34.42 6.32 -5.81
C SER A 358 -33.85 5.27 -4.84
N TYR A 359 -34.70 4.41 -4.28
CA TYR A 359 -34.24 3.30 -3.45
C TYR A 359 -33.48 2.25 -4.25
N ILE A 360 -33.98 1.84 -5.42
CA ILE A 360 -33.26 0.87 -6.27
C ILE A 360 -31.87 1.44 -6.65
N PHE A 361 -31.82 2.70 -7.09
CA PHE A 361 -30.57 3.38 -7.41
C PHE A 361 -29.64 3.46 -6.19
N GLY A 362 -30.17 3.86 -5.03
CA GLY A 362 -29.42 3.94 -3.77
C GLY A 362 -28.81 2.60 -3.37
N ALA A 363 -29.55 1.50 -3.50
CA ALA A 363 -29.07 0.16 -3.17
C ALA A 363 -27.88 -0.27 -4.05
N PHE A 364 -27.98 -0.05 -5.37
CA PHE A 364 -26.87 -0.34 -6.29
C PHE A 364 -25.67 0.57 -6.02
N PHE A 365 -25.91 1.86 -5.82
CA PHE A 365 -24.86 2.84 -5.60
C PHE A 365 -24.09 2.57 -4.31
N LEU A 366 -24.78 2.30 -3.20
CA LEU A 366 -24.17 1.94 -1.92
C LEU A 366 -23.37 0.64 -2.05
N SER A 367 -23.88 -0.34 -2.79
CA SER A 367 -23.17 -1.61 -3.03
C SER A 367 -21.83 -1.39 -3.78
N ILE A 368 -21.82 -0.53 -4.80
CA ILE A 368 -20.59 -0.18 -5.54
C ILE A 368 -19.59 0.53 -4.63
N VAL A 369 -20.04 1.53 -3.87
CA VAL A 369 -19.17 2.29 -2.96
C VAL A 369 -18.57 1.39 -1.89
N LEU A 370 -19.36 0.52 -1.27
CA LEU A 370 -18.88 -0.44 -0.27
C LEU A 370 -17.88 -1.45 -0.87
N GLY A 371 -18.13 -1.92 -2.10
CA GLY A 371 -17.19 -2.77 -2.83
C GLY A 371 -15.84 -2.10 -3.07
N GLN A 372 -15.86 -0.87 -3.59
CA GLN A 372 -14.63 -0.10 -3.81
C GLN A 372 -13.88 0.19 -2.51
N MET A 373 -14.59 0.56 -1.44
CA MET A 373 -13.96 0.80 -0.14
C MET A 373 -13.26 -0.44 0.40
N ARG A 374 -13.85 -1.63 0.22
CA ARG A 374 -13.20 -2.90 0.57
C ARG A 374 -11.90 -3.09 -0.20
N ASP A 375 -11.89 -2.86 -1.51
CA ASP A 375 -10.69 -3.04 -2.35
C ASP A 375 -9.57 -2.07 -1.94
N VAL A 376 -9.93 -0.81 -1.66
CA VAL A 376 -8.97 0.21 -1.20
C VAL A 376 -8.38 -0.14 0.17
N ILE A 377 -9.19 -0.61 1.12
CA ILE A 377 -8.73 -1.09 2.44
C ILE A 377 -7.84 -2.32 2.29
N GLY A 378 -8.21 -3.25 1.39
CA GLY A 378 -7.42 -4.43 1.08
C GLY A 378 -6.03 -4.07 0.57
N ALA A 379 -5.95 -3.13 -0.38
CA ALA A 379 -4.67 -2.64 -0.90
C ALA A 379 -3.85 -1.88 0.17
N ALA A 380 -4.48 -1.05 1.00
CA ALA A 380 -3.81 -0.28 2.04
C ALA A 380 -3.19 -1.16 3.13
N THR A 381 -3.83 -2.29 3.43
CA THR A 381 -3.39 -3.23 4.48
C THR A 381 -2.61 -4.43 3.92
N ALA A 382 -2.35 -4.49 2.62
CA ALA A 382 -1.77 -5.66 1.94
C ALA A 382 -0.47 -6.16 2.59
N GLY A 383 0.48 -5.25 2.87
CA GLY A 383 1.75 -5.62 3.52
C GLY A 383 1.58 -6.16 4.95
N GLN A 384 0.71 -5.54 5.75
CA GLN A 384 0.43 -6.02 7.11
C GLN A 384 -0.29 -7.37 7.10
N THR A 385 -1.21 -7.56 6.17
CA THR A 385 -1.94 -8.83 5.98
C THR A 385 -0.97 -9.94 5.56
N TYR A 386 -0.05 -9.65 4.63
CA TYR A 386 1.00 -10.60 4.23
C TYR A 386 1.90 -11.00 5.41
N PHE A 387 2.37 -10.01 6.18
CA PHE A 387 3.17 -10.25 7.38
C PHE A 387 2.46 -11.17 8.39
N ARG A 388 1.20 -10.83 8.73
CA ARG A 388 0.40 -11.62 9.67
C ARG A 388 0.16 -13.03 9.15
N ALA A 389 -0.20 -13.17 7.87
CA ALA A 389 -0.42 -14.47 7.23
C ALA A 389 0.84 -15.35 7.26
N SER A 390 2.01 -14.80 6.95
CA SER A 390 3.29 -15.52 6.99
C SER A 390 3.65 -15.97 8.42
N MET A 391 3.52 -15.07 9.40
CA MET A 391 3.74 -15.41 10.81
C MET A 391 2.76 -16.49 11.29
N ASP A 392 1.48 -16.36 10.99
CA ASP A 392 0.44 -17.31 11.40
C ASP A 392 0.65 -18.69 10.77
N ALA A 393 1.06 -18.75 9.50
CA ALA A 393 1.43 -20.01 8.83
C ALA A 393 2.63 -20.68 9.50
N CYS A 394 3.67 -19.91 9.84
CA CYS A 394 4.85 -20.43 10.55
C CYS A 394 4.49 -20.94 11.95
N VAL A 395 3.66 -20.19 12.69
CA VAL A 395 3.17 -20.60 14.02
C VAL A 395 2.31 -21.85 13.92
N ALA A 396 1.40 -21.92 12.94
CA ALA A 396 0.57 -23.10 12.70
C ALA A 396 1.44 -24.34 12.40
N TYR A 397 2.48 -24.20 11.59
CA TYR A 397 3.44 -25.27 11.34
C TYR A 397 4.12 -25.74 12.63
N MET A 398 4.59 -24.82 13.48
CA MET A 398 5.23 -25.16 14.75
C MET A 398 4.29 -25.85 15.74
N VAL A 399 3.03 -25.42 15.79
CA VAL A 399 1.99 -26.04 16.64
C VAL A 399 1.70 -27.46 16.19
N THR A 400 1.50 -27.67 14.88
CA THR A 400 1.26 -29.00 14.29
C THR A 400 2.42 -29.96 14.57
N ASN A 401 3.66 -29.48 14.50
CA ASN A 401 4.86 -30.24 14.79
C ASN A 401 5.22 -30.30 16.29
N ARG A 402 4.34 -29.82 17.19
CA ARG A 402 4.53 -29.82 18.66
C ARG A 402 5.84 -29.19 19.13
N ILE A 403 6.30 -28.15 18.43
CA ILE A 403 7.50 -27.40 18.81
C ILE A 403 7.26 -26.68 20.15
N PRO A 404 8.22 -26.65 21.10
CA PRO A 404 8.06 -26.00 22.39
C PRO A 404 7.70 -24.50 22.29
N LYS A 405 6.87 -24.02 23.24
CA LYS A 405 6.39 -22.61 23.28
C LYS A 405 7.52 -21.58 23.29
N HIS A 406 8.68 -21.90 23.89
CA HIS A 406 9.81 -20.97 23.93
C HIS A 406 10.38 -20.70 22.53
N VAL A 407 10.46 -21.71 21.66
CA VAL A 407 10.89 -21.55 20.25
C VAL A 407 9.84 -20.77 19.47
N GLN A 408 8.55 -21.08 19.68
CA GLN A 408 7.46 -20.34 19.03
C GLN A 408 7.50 -18.85 19.38
N HIS A 409 7.71 -18.51 20.66
CA HIS A 409 7.84 -17.14 21.11
C HIS A 409 9.06 -16.45 20.48
N ARG A 410 10.19 -17.16 20.38
CA ARG A 410 11.40 -16.65 19.72
C ARG A 410 11.15 -16.32 18.25
N VAL A 411 10.53 -17.23 17.50
CA VAL A 411 10.17 -17.00 16.09
C VAL A 411 9.21 -15.82 15.94
N ARG A 412 8.18 -15.71 16.79
CA ARG A 412 7.28 -14.55 16.79
C ARG A 412 8.01 -13.24 17.08
N THR A 413 8.96 -13.26 18.01
CA THR A 413 9.78 -12.09 18.34
C THR A 413 10.62 -11.65 17.15
N TRP A 414 11.19 -12.61 16.41
CA TRP A 414 11.92 -12.33 15.17
C TRP A 414 10.99 -11.70 14.12
N TYR A 415 9.84 -12.31 13.82
CA TYR A 415 8.87 -11.75 12.87
C TYR A 415 8.49 -10.31 13.23
N ASN A 416 8.09 -10.06 14.48
CA ASN A 416 7.68 -8.73 14.92
C ASN A 416 8.81 -7.71 14.80
N TYR A 417 10.02 -8.05 15.26
CA TYR A 417 11.14 -7.11 15.20
C TYR A 417 11.60 -6.85 13.75
N THR A 418 11.65 -7.88 12.91
CA THR A 418 11.98 -7.72 11.47
C THR A 418 10.97 -6.79 10.81
N TRP A 419 9.67 -6.98 11.06
CA TRP A 419 8.64 -6.09 10.55
C TRP A 419 8.75 -4.65 11.08
N ASP A 420 8.93 -4.47 12.39
CA ASP A 420 9.03 -3.15 13.01
C ASP A 420 10.30 -2.39 12.59
N SER A 421 11.38 -3.11 12.27
CA SER A 421 12.67 -2.52 11.88
C SER A 421 12.85 -2.30 10.37
N GLN A 422 12.26 -3.17 9.53
CA GLN A 422 12.46 -3.14 8.07
C GLN A 422 11.17 -2.81 7.29
N GLY A 423 9.98 -2.99 7.87
CA GLY A 423 8.69 -2.83 7.19
C GLY A 423 8.39 -3.90 6.14
N MET A 424 9.25 -4.92 6.01
CA MET A 424 9.13 -6.05 5.09
C MET A 424 9.87 -7.26 5.64
N LEU A 425 9.55 -8.46 5.14
CA LEU A 425 10.22 -9.71 5.55
C LEU A 425 11.38 -10.09 4.63
N ASP A 426 11.28 -9.79 3.33
CA ASP A 426 12.33 -10.01 2.34
C ASP A 426 12.40 -8.82 1.37
N GLU A 427 13.58 -8.19 1.30
CA GLU A 427 13.87 -7.08 0.39
C GLU A 427 14.12 -7.58 -1.05
N SER A 428 14.57 -8.84 -1.17
CA SER A 428 14.96 -9.46 -2.45
C SER A 428 13.77 -9.59 -3.39
N ASP A 429 12.61 -10.00 -2.85
CA ASP A 429 11.36 -10.15 -3.60
C ASP A 429 10.91 -8.86 -4.28
N LEU A 430 11.19 -7.70 -3.67
CA LEU A 430 10.88 -6.39 -4.24
C LEU A 430 11.86 -6.02 -5.36
N LEU A 431 13.16 -6.26 -5.15
CA LEU A 431 14.22 -5.81 -6.06
C LEU A 431 14.36 -6.67 -7.32
N VAL A 432 13.92 -7.94 -7.29
CA VAL A 432 14.02 -8.87 -8.43
C VAL A 432 13.13 -8.47 -9.62
N GLN A 433 12.04 -7.73 -9.37
CA GLN A 433 11.13 -7.30 -10.43
C GLN A 433 11.70 -6.19 -11.32
N MET A 434 12.74 -5.49 -10.85
CA MET A 434 13.34 -4.36 -11.57
C MET A 434 14.50 -4.81 -12.48
N PRO A 435 14.70 -4.14 -13.63
CA PRO A 435 15.90 -4.33 -14.43
C PRO A 435 17.18 -4.04 -13.62
N LEU A 436 18.28 -4.73 -13.98
CA LEU A 436 19.55 -4.64 -13.28
C LEU A 436 20.02 -3.19 -13.07
N VAL A 437 19.91 -2.35 -14.10
CA VAL A 437 20.37 -0.94 -14.06
C VAL A 437 19.67 -0.15 -12.94
N MET A 438 18.36 -0.31 -12.79
CA MET A 438 17.59 0.39 -11.74
C MET A 438 17.92 -0.15 -10.35
N ARG A 439 18.03 -1.47 -10.21
CA ARG A 439 18.42 -2.10 -8.94
C ARG A 439 19.82 -1.66 -8.51
N THR A 440 20.76 -1.56 -9.44
CA THR A 440 22.12 -1.04 -9.18
C THR A 440 22.08 0.40 -8.70
N ALA A 441 21.31 1.27 -9.35
CA ALA A 441 21.17 2.66 -8.93
C ALA A 441 20.65 2.79 -7.48
N ILE A 442 19.62 2.01 -7.13
CA ILE A 442 19.07 1.96 -5.76
C ILE A 442 20.12 1.45 -4.76
N ALA A 443 20.82 0.35 -5.08
CA ALA A 443 21.82 -0.22 -4.20
C ALA A 443 22.98 0.76 -3.93
N VAL A 444 23.42 1.48 -4.97
CA VAL A 444 24.45 2.53 -4.86
C VAL A 444 23.99 3.64 -3.93
N ASP A 445 22.78 4.16 -4.11
CA ASP A 445 22.28 5.29 -3.33
C ASP A 445 22.09 4.95 -1.84
N ILE A 446 21.60 3.74 -1.54
CA ILE A 446 21.35 3.31 -0.16
C ILE A 446 22.66 3.03 0.60
N ASN A 447 23.59 2.28 0.01
CA ASN A 447 24.66 1.63 0.77
C ASN A 447 26.09 1.98 0.34
N LEU A 448 26.35 2.54 -0.85
CA LEU A 448 27.73 2.71 -1.35
C LEU A 448 28.60 3.56 -0.41
N THR A 449 28.05 4.67 0.08
CA THR A 449 28.77 5.59 0.99
C THR A 449 29.12 4.93 2.32
N THR A 450 28.26 4.05 2.83
CA THR A 450 28.52 3.25 4.05
C THR A 450 29.63 2.25 3.80
N PHE A 451 29.61 1.56 2.65
CA PHE A 451 30.60 0.54 2.30
C PHE A 451 31.99 1.11 2.04
N GLN A 452 32.08 2.29 1.44
CA GLN A 452 33.36 2.99 1.22
C GLN A 452 34.05 3.37 2.54
N LYS A 453 33.28 3.64 3.61
CA LYS A 453 33.83 4.01 4.92
C LYS A 453 34.41 2.81 5.68
N ILE A 454 34.01 1.59 5.33
CA ILE A 454 34.46 0.37 5.99
C ILE A 454 35.96 0.16 5.75
N ASP A 455 36.72 0.01 6.85
CA ASP A 455 38.18 -0.10 6.80
C ASP A 455 38.69 -1.28 5.95
N LEU A 456 37.94 -2.37 5.86
CA LEU A 456 38.26 -3.51 5.01
C LEU A 456 38.25 -3.12 3.52
N PHE A 457 37.27 -2.33 3.08
CA PHE A 457 37.03 -2.00 1.67
C PHE A 457 37.73 -0.73 1.18
N LYS A 458 38.31 0.08 2.08
CA LYS A 458 39.09 1.28 1.68
C LYS A 458 40.16 1.00 0.61
N GLY A 459 40.12 1.69 -0.51
CA GLY A 459 41.10 1.51 -1.60
C GLY A 459 40.86 0.27 -2.47
N CYS A 460 39.69 -0.37 -2.36
CA CYS A 460 39.18 -1.23 -3.43
C CYS A 460 38.47 -0.38 -4.48
N ASP A 461 38.34 -0.92 -5.69
CA ASP A 461 37.58 -0.29 -6.77
C ASP A 461 36.10 -0.11 -6.41
N ASN A 462 35.52 1.02 -6.79
CA ASN A 462 34.10 1.33 -6.56
C ASN A 462 33.19 0.36 -7.29
N GLN A 463 33.53 -0.06 -8.52
CA GLN A 463 32.72 -1.00 -9.29
C GLN A 463 32.60 -2.36 -8.60
N MET A 464 33.69 -2.85 -8.00
CA MET A 464 33.67 -4.06 -7.17
C MET A 464 32.70 -3.93 -5.98
N LEU A 465 32.64 -2.74 -5.34
CA LEU A 465 31.70 -2.51 -4.24
C LEU A 465 30.26 -2.52 -4.72
N VAL A 466 29.98 -1.93 -5.88
CA VAL A 466 28.65 -1.95 -6.50
C VAL A 466 28.21 -3.39 -6.81
N ASP A 467 29.08 -4.20 -7.41
CA ASP A 467 28.79 -5.61 -7.69
C ASP A 467 28.57 -6.44 -6.42
N MET A 468 29.28 -6.11 -5.35
CA MET A 468 29.11 -6.74 -4.05
C MET A 468 27.76 -6.36 -3.42
N LEU A 469 27.35 -5.08 -3.48
CA LEU A 469 26.07 -4.60 -2.94
C LEU A 469 24.87 -5.35 -3.52
N LEU A 470 24.93 -5.72 -4.80
CA LEU A 470 23.88 -6.46 -5.49
C LEU A 470 23.71 -7.90 -5.01
N ARG A 471 24.70 -8.47 -4.31
CA ARG A 471 24.70 -9.86 -3.80
C ARG A 471 24.56 -9.94 -2.28
N LEU A 472 24.36 -8.81 -1.59
CA LEU A 472 24.20 -8.81 -0.14
C LEU A 472 22.80 -9.23 0.27
N GLN A 473 22.72 -10.04 1.32
CA GLN A 473 21.47 -10.40 1.97
C GLN A 473 21.36 -9.73 3.33
N SER A 474 20.21 -9.12 3.64
CA SER A 474 19.96 -8.51 4.95
C SER A 474 19.33 -9.55 5.88
N ILE A 475 19.98 -9.85 7.02
CA ILE A 475 19.48 -10.82 8.01
C ILE A 475 19.45 -10.18 9.40
N VAL A 476 18.37 -10.45 10.13
CA VAL A 476 18.15 -10.00 11.50
C VAL A 476 18.41 -11.13 12.50
N TYR A 477 19.26 -10.87 13.48
CA TYR A 477 19.53 -11.78 14.61
C TYR A 477 18.94 -11.25 15.92
N LEU A 478 18.43 -12.15 16.75
CA LEU A 478 17.87 -11.84 18.06
C LEU A 478 18.96 -11.73 19.15
N PRO A 479 18.69 -11.02 20.25
CA PRO A 479 19.60 -10.98 21.40
C PRO A 479 19.97 -12.38 21.91
N GLY A 480 21.27 -12.63 22.06
CA GLY A 480 21.82 -13.92 22.51
C GLY A 480 22.01 -14.95 21.40
N ASP A 481 21.59 -14.67 20.15
CA ASP A 481 21.81 -15.59 19.04
C ASP A 481 23.28 -15.63 18.64
N PHE A 482 23.81 -16.86 18.54
CA PHE A 482 25.14 -17.08 17.98
C PHE A 482 25.09 -16.94 16.46
N VAL A 483 25.74 -15.90 15.94
CA VAL A 483 25.89 -15.68 14.49
C VAL A 483 26.88 -16.69 13.91
N CYS A 484 28.00 -16.92 14.60
CA CYS A 484 28.92 -18.01 14.25
C CYS A 484 29.57 -18.60 15.50
N LYS A 485 29.86 -19.91 15.45
CA LYS A 485 30.58 -20.59 16.53
C LYS A 485 31.99 -20.98 16.10
N LYS A 486 32.92 -20.98 17.04
CA LYS A 486 34.30 -21.40 16.85
C LYS A 486 34.32 -22.85 16.35
N GLY A 487 35.04 -23.07 15.26
CA GLY A 487 35.16 -24.38 14.62
C GLY A 487 34.16 -24.64 13.50
N ASP A 488 33.07 -23.87 13.37
CA ASP A 488 32.13 -24.01 12.26
C ASP A 488 32.79 -23.65 10.93
N ILE A 489 32.25 -24.16 9.82
CA ILE A 489 32.75 -23.82 8.49
C ILE A 489 32.29 -22.40 8.14
N GLY A 490 33.24 -21.50 7.87
CA GLY A 490 32.94 -20.12 7.51
C GLY A 490 32.60 -19.97 6.04
N LYS A 491 31.30 -19.97 5.72
CA LYS A 491 30.79 -19.82 4.35
C LYS A 491 30.48 -18.37 3.96
N GLU A 492 30.21 -17.50 4.92
CA GLU A 492 29.85 -16.10 4.67
C GLU A 492 30.72 -15.10 5.47
N MET A 493 30.72 -13.83 5.10
CA MET A 493 31.11 -12.71 5.98
C MET A 493 29.86 -11.94 6.38
N TYR A 494 29.99 -11.23 7.49
CA TYR A 494 28.94 -10.37 8.02
C TYR A 494 29.45 -8.95 8.16
N ILE A 495 28.60 -8.00 7.77
CA ILE A 495 28.82 -6.57 7.92
C ILE A 495 27.69 -6.04 8.79
N ILE A 496 28.03 -5.34 9.87
CA ILE A 496 27.02 -4.87 10.82
C ILE A 496 26.38 -3.59 10.27
N LYS A 497 25.11 -3.67 9.88
CA LYS A 497 24.30 -2.52 9.43
C LYS A 497 23.82 -1.72 10.63
N ALA A 498 23.23 -2.40 11.61
CA ALA A 498 22.73 -1.79 12.85
C ALA A 498 22.80 -2.80 14.01
N GLY A 499 22.90 -2.27 15.23
CA GLY A 499 23.08 -3.07 16.45
C GLY A 499 24.56 -3.36 16.75
N GLU A 500 24.79 -4.30 17.67
CA GLU A 500 26.13 -4.70 18.09
C GLU A 500 26.21 -6.20 18.38
N VAL A 501 27.37 -6.77 18.06
CA VAL A 501 27.68 -8.19 18.29
C VAL A 501 28.94 -8.30 19.15
N GLN A 502 29.00 -9.33 19.97
CA GLN A 502 30.08 -9.57 20.92
C GLN A 502 30.84 -10.84 20.53
N VAL A 503 32.16 -10.72 20.46
CA VAL A 503 33.05 -11.86 20.32
C VAL A 503 33.24 -12.45 21.72
N VAL A 504 32.70 -13.66 21.93
CA VAL A 504 32.66 -14.31 23.24
C VAL A 504 33.56 -15.54 23.29
N GLY A 505 34.00 -15.91 24.49
CA GLY A 505 34.64 -17.18 24.76
C GLY A 505 34.95 -17.38 26.23
N GLY A 506 36.01 -18.14 26.52
CA GLY A 506 36.28 -18.65 27.87
C GLY A 506 35.38 -19.83 28.25
N PRO A 507 35.49 -20.32 29.51
CA PRO A 507 34.55 -21.30 30.05
C PRO A 507 33.13 -20.70 30.02
N ASP A 508 32.16 -21.45 29.49
CA ASP A 508 30.75 -21.07 29.33
C ASP A 508 30.44 -19.84 28.44
N ASN A 509 31.35 -19.38 27.58
CA ASN A 509 31.14 -18.20 26.71
C ASN A 509 30.79 -16.89 27.44
N LYS A 510 31.17 -16.75 28.71
CA LYS A 510 30.87 -15.56 29.52
C LYS A 510 31.87 -14.41 29.35
N ILE A 511 33.05 -14.68 28.80
CA ILE A 511 34.09 -13.66 28.60
C ILE A 511 33.85 -12.96 27.26
N VAL A 512 33.57 -11.67 27.30
CA VAL A 512 33.47 -10.81 26.11
C VAL A 512 34.85 -10.26 25.79
N PHE A 513 35.41 -10.63 24.63
CA PHE A 513 36.71 -10.12 24.18
C PHE A 513 36.58 -8.73 23.55
N VAL A 514 35.61 -8.57 22.63
CA VAL A 514 35.41 -7.34 21.86
C VAL A 514 33.93 -7.20 21.50
N THR A 515 33.41 -5.98 21.59
CA THR A 515 32.09 -5.61 21.05
C THR A 515 32.28 -4.89 19.72
N LEU A 516 31.69 -5.44 18.65
CA LEU A 516 31.71 -4.86 17.31
C LEU A 516 30.39 -4.11 17.07
N LYS A 517 30.50 -2.89 16.55
CA LYS A 517 29.38 -1.98 16.29
C LYS A 517 29.12 -1.84 14.79
N ALA A 518 28.07 -1.10 14.44
CA ALA A 518 27.74 -0.77 13.05
C ALA A 518 28.97 -0.26 12.26
N GLY A 519 29.12 -0.74 11.02
CA GLY A 519 30.27 -0.47 10.15
C GLY A 519 31.47 -1.41 10.35
N CYS A 520 31.50 -2.22 11.41
CA CYS A 520 32.49 -3.27 11.55
C CYS A 520 32.13 -4.50 10.71
N VAL A 521 33.18 -5.22 10.30
CA VAL A 521 33.09 -6.48 9.53
C VAL A 521 33.66 -7.61 10.37
N PHE A 522 33.02 -8.78 10.30
CA PHE A 522 33.55 -9.99 10.91
C PHE A 522 33.29 -11.24 10.05
N GLY A 523 34.08 -12.27 10.28
CA GLY A 523 34.05 -13.50 9.46
C GLY A 523 34.88 -13.40 8.18
N GLU A 524 35.57 -12.28 7.97
CA GLU A 524 36.46 -11.98 6.84
C GLU A 524 37.66 -12.93 6.75
N ILE A 525 38.13 -13.45 7.90
CA ILE A 525 39.30 -14.32 7.98
C ILE A 525 39.05 -15.65 7.26
N SER A 526 37.89 -16.27 7.48
CA SER A 526 37.55 -17.58 6.89
C SER A 526 37.35 -17.54 5.37
N LEU A 527 37.12 -16.34 4.83
CA LEU A 527 36.92 -16.11 3.41
C LEU A 527 38.25 -15.85 2.68
N LEU A 528 39.14 -15.08 3.31
CA LEU A 528 40.42 -14.67 2.73
C LEU A 528 41.55 -15.71 2.93
N GLN A 529 41.38 -16.68 3.83
CA GLN A 529 42.39 -17.70 4.10
C GLN A 529 42.25 -18.89 3.14
N SER A 530 43.36 -19.25 2.48
CA SER A 530 43.42 -20.41 1.60
C SER A 530 43.17 -21.70 2.38
N SER A 531 42.44 -22.64 1.76
CA SER A 531 42.00 -23.92 2.33
C SER A 531 43.14 -24.81 2.84
N ALA A 532 44.38 -24.57 2.42
CA ALA A 532 45.56 -25.38 2.76
C ALA A 532 45.93 -25.43 4.26
N ASN A 533 45.58 -24.41 5.07
CA ASN A 533 46.04 -24.30 6.47
C ASN A 533 44.90 -24.36 7.50
N GLY A 534 43.81 -25.09 7.24
CA GLY A 534 42.66 -25.13 8.15
C GLY A 534 41.87 -23.82 8.23
N GLY A 535 42.12 -22.90 7.28
CA GLY A 535 41.58 -21.53 7.26
C GLY A 535 40.10 -21.39 6.97
N ASN A 536 39.38 -22.48 6.69
CA ASN A 536 37.95 -22.43 6.37
C ASN A 536 37.05 -22.55 7.61
N ARG A 537 37.63 -22.59 8.82
CA ARG A 537 36.86 -22.65 10.09
C ARG A 537 36.80 -21.30 10.77
N ARG A 538 35.71 -21.03 11.49
CA ARG A 538 35.51 -19.85 12.32
C ARG A 538 36.46 -19.90 13.53
N THR A 539 37.09 -18.78 13.84
CA THR A 539 38.14 -18.69 14.87
C THR A 539 37.60 -18.36 16.27
N ALA A 540 36.40 -17.77 16.37
CA ALA A 540 35.80 -17.33 17.61
C ALA A 540 34.27 -17.52 17.59
N ASN A 541 33.65 -17.50 18.78
CA ASN A 541 32.20 -17.41 18.90
C ASN A 541 31.79 -15.94 18.80
N VAL A 542 30.78 -15.64 17.99
CA VAL A 542 30.19 -14.30 17.90
C VAL A 542 28.71 -14.42 18.18
N ALA A 543 28.24 -13.66 19.17
CA ALA A 543 26.84 -13.63 19.57
C ALA A 543 26.29 -12.20 19.46
N ALA A 544 25.03 -12.07 19.05
CA ALA A 544 24.34 -10.79 19.04
C ALA A 544 24.06 -10.36 20.49
N HIS A 545 24.44 -9.14 20.87
CA HIS A 545 24.18 -8.63 22.23
C HIS A 545 22.73 -8.14 22.36
N GLY A 546 22.29 -7.36 21.37
CA GLY A 546 20.91 -6.96 21.17
C GLY A 546 20.38 -7.51 19.86
N PHE A 547 19.31 -6.88 19.35
CA PHE A 547 18.89 -7.12 17.98
C PHE A 547 19.95 -6.57 17.02
N ALA A 548 20.39 -7.39 16.07
CA ALA A 548 21.46 -7.02 15.15
C ALA A 548 21.02 -7.26 13.70
N ASN A 549 21.10 -6.21 12.88
CA ASN A 549 20.85 -6.27 11.45
C ASN A 549 22.19 -6.38 10.74
N LEU A 550 22.41 -7.51 10.06
CA LEU A 550 23.67 -7.84 9.41
C LEU A 550 23.45 -7.97 7.90
N PHE A 551 24.39 -7.46 7.10
CA PHE A 551 24.51 -7.87 5.72
C PHE A 551 25.41 -9.10 5.63
N VAL A 552 24.95 -10.09 4.88
CA VAL A 552 25.63 -11.37 4.66
C VAL A 552 26.13 -11.41 3.22
N LEU A 553 27.39 -11.79 3.05
CA LEU A 553 27.99 -12.03 1.74
C LEU A 553 28.62 -13.42 1.70
N ASP A 554 28.21 -14.22 0.71
CA ASP A 554 28.70 -15.57 0.52
C ASP A 554 30.13 -15.61 -0.02
N LYS A 555 30.88 -16.65 0.34
CA LYS A 555 32.24 -16.91 -0.16
C LYS A 555 32.29 -17.06 -1.66
N LYS A 556 31.29 -17.74 -2.22
CA LYS A 556 31.19 -18.01 -3.66
C LYS A 556 31.02 -16.69 -4.39
N ASP A 557 30.05 -15.89 -3.97
CA ASP A 557 29.76 -14.58 -4.54
C ASP A 557 30.95 -13.63 -4.46
N LEU A 558 31.61 -13.56 -3.31
CA LEU A 558 32.81 -12.76 -3.16
C LEU A 558 33.93 -13.25 -4.10
N HIS A 559 34.13 -14.56 -4.22
CA HIS A 559 35.17 -15.10 -5.09
C HIS A 559 34.89 -14.79 -6.56
N ASP A 560 33.66 -14.99 -7.02
CA ASP A 560 33.23 -14.69 -8.38
C ASP A 560 33.46 -13.21 -8.73
N ILE A 561 33.15 -12.30 -7.81
CA ILE A 561 33.43 -10.86 -7.99
C ILE A 561 34.94 -10.62 -8.08
N LEU A 562 35.72 -11.17 -7.16
CA LEU A 562 37.16 -10.91 -7.08
C LEU A 562 37.96 -11.40 -8.29
N VAL A 563 37.46 -12.40 -9.02
CA VAL A 563 38.06 -12.85 -10.31
C VAL A 563 38.11 -11.71 -11.33
N HIS A 564 37.11 -10.82 -11.32
CA HIS A 564 37.04 -9.67 -12.23
C HIS A 564 37.85 -8.46 -11.74
N TYR A 565 38.20 -8.39 -10.44
CA TYR A 565 38.90 -7.25 -9.83
C TYR A 565 40.20 -7.67 -9.10
N PRO A 566 41.25 -8.09 -9.83
CA PRO A 566 42.46 -8.65 -9.23
C PRO A 566 43.25 -7.65 -8.36
N GLU A 567 43.21 -6.35 -8.66
CA GLU A 567 43.86 -5.32 -7.83
C GLU A 567 43.17 -5.17 -6.48
N SER A 568 41.83 -5.12 -6.46
CA SER A 568 41.05 -5.10 -5.22
C SER A 568 41.26 -6.39 -4.41
N GLN A 569 41.39 -7.54 -5.08
CA GLN A 569 41.73 -8.81 -4.43
C GLN A 569 43.09 -8.74 -3.71
N LYS A 570 44.12 -8.16 -4.33
CA LYS A 570 45.43 -7.95 -3.69
C LYS A 570 45.31 -7.03 -2.46
N VAL A 571 44.53 -5.95 -2.55
CA VAL A 571 44.30 -5.02 -1.44
C VAL A 571 43.61 -5.73 -0.27
N LEU A 572 42.53 -6.48 -0.54
CA LEU A 572 41.79 -7.25 0.46
C LEU A 572 42.66 -8.35 1.07
N ALA A 573 43.42 -9.09 0.26
CA ALA A 573 44.34 -10.11 0.76
C ALA A 573 45.44 -9.51 1.65
N ARG A 574 45.99 -8.35 1.29
CA ARG A 574 46.97 -7.61 2.11
C ARG A 574 46.38 -7.19 3.46
N LYS A 575 45.16 -6.66 3.46
CA LYS A 575 44.45 -6.27 4.69
C LYS A 575 44.07 -7.47 5.54
N GLY A 576 43.57 -8.56 4.93
CA GLY A 576 43.30 -9.81 5.61
C GLY A 576 44.54 -10.38 6.30
N ARG A 577 45.69 -10.40 5.63
CA ARG A 577 46.98 -10.80 6.24
C ARG A 577 47.38 -9.92 7.43
N LYS A 578 47.16 -8.60 7.35
CA LYS A 578 47.42 -7.67 8.48
C LYS A 578 46.50 -7.97 9.67
N LEU A 579 45.22 -8.20 9.42
CA LEU A 579 44.24 -8.55 10.46
C LEU A 579 44.57 -9.89 11.14
N ILE A 580 45.05 -10.88 10.37
CA ILE A 580 45.52 -12.17 10.91
C ILE A 580 46.78 -11.98 11.76
N LYS A 581 47.77 -11.23 11.27
CA LYS A 581 49.02 -10.96 12.00
C LYS A 581 48.79 -10.17 13.29
N ALA A 582 47.87 -9.22 13.28
CA ALA A 582 47.47 -8.48 14.48
C ALA A 582 46.76 -9.36 15.53
N LYS A 583 46.28 -10.56 15.14
CA LYS A 583 45.49 -11.47 15.99
C LYS A 583 46.18 -12.81 16.32
N GLY A 584 47.45 -13.05 15.94
CA GLY A 584 48.20 -14.27 16.28
C GLY A 584 49.24 -14.07 17.39
N PRO A 585 49.67 -15.16 18.07
CA PRO A 585 49.01 -15.83 19.19
C PRO A 585 49.27 -15.12 20.53
N ALA A 586 48.30 -14.37 21.07
CA ALA A 586 48.32 -13.91 22.47
C ALA A 586 47.58 -14.90 23.39
N ALA A 587 47.93 -16.18 23.29
CA ALA A 587 47.48 -17.23 24.18
C ALA A 587 48.66 -18.17 24.51
N ALA A 588 49.76 -17.61 25.04
CA ALA A 588 50.84 -18.35 25.72
C ALA A 588 51.92 -17.40 26.27
N LYS A 589 51.54 -16.40 27.09
CA LYS A 589 52.45 -15.86 28.12
C LYS A 589 51.60 -15.48 29.32
N THR A 590 51.60 -16.39 30.29
CA THR A 590 51.36 -16.11 31.69
C THR A 590 52.44 -15.09 32.11
N GLU A 591 52.07 -13.83 32.22
CA GLU A 591 52.73 -12.92 33.17
C GLU A 591 51.72 -12.63 34.26
N GLU A 592 51.98 -13.22 35.42
CA GLU A 592 51.36 -12.87 36.68
C GLU A 592 51.75 -11.42 37.04
N GLU A 593 51.00 -10.43 36.58
CA GLU A 593 50.93 -9.17 37.32
C GLU A 593 49.88 -9.29 38.42
N LYS A 594 50.33 -9.70 39.60
CA LYS A 594 49.62 -9.44 40.86
C LYS A 594 49.43 -7.93 41.02
N LYS A 595 48.27 -7.39 40.64
CA LYS A 595 47.74 -6.16 41.23
C LYS A 595 46.77 -6.53 42.35
N LYS A 596 47.20 -6.16 43.55
CA LYS A 596 46.52 -6.31 44.84
C LYS A 596 45.08 -5.75 44.77
N GLY A 597 44.14 -6.55 45.27
CA GLY A 597 43.04 -6.16 46.15
C GLY A 597 42.14 -4.98 45.76
N LEU A 598 40.88 -5.31 45.51
CA LEU A 598 39.69 -4.66 46.06
C LEU A 598 39.47 -3.15 45.77
N GLU A 599 38.72 -2.86 44.70
CA GLU A 599 37.80 -1.72 44.62
C GLU A 599 36.75 -2.03 43.53
N LEU A 600 35.76 -2.85 43.90
CA LEU A 600 34.52 -3.01 43.15
C LEU A 600 33.66 -1.77 43.46
N PHE A 601 33.20 -1.06 42.42
CA PHE A 601 32.32 0.13 42.44
C PHE A 601 33.01 1.50 42.64
N GLY A 602 33.24 2.23 41.54
CA GLY A 602 33.32 3.68 41.59
C GLY A 602 31.94 4.31 41.93
N PRO A 603 31.90 5.49 42.57
CA PRO A 603 30.63 6.15 42.90
C PRO A 603 29.85 6.47 41.61
N LYS A 604 28.56 6.14 41.60
CA LYS A 604 27.62 6.47 40.51
C LYS A 604 27.71 7.97 40.17
N PRO A 605 27.65 8.37 38.89
CA PRO A 605 27.50 9.78 38.56
C PRO A 605 26.19 10.32 39.17
N PRO A 606 26.18 11.56 39.70
CA PRO A 606 24.97 12.16 40.25
C PRO A 606 23.90 12.28 39.16
N THR A 607 22.69 11.86 39.51
CA THR A 607 21.49 11.94 38.68
C THR A 607 21.27 13.39 38.20
N PRO A 608 20.97 13.65 36.91
CA PRO A 608 20.69 14.99 36.43
C PRO A 608 19.46 15.59 37.16
N LYS A 609 19.59 16.86 37.57
CA LYS A 609 18.68 17.59 38.47
C LYS A 609 17.21 17.71 38.04
N MET A 610 16.81 17.25 36.85
CA MET A 610 15.41 17.28 36.41
C MET A 610 14.56 16.07 36.88
N LEU A 611 15.17 15.01 37.41
CA LEU A 611 14.44 13.81 37.86
C LEU A 611 14.21 13.74 39.38
N GLN A 612 14.63 14.76 40.14
CA GLN A 612 14.39 14.81 41.60
C GLN A 612 13.03 15.42 41.98
N ALA A 613 12.27 15.97 41.02
CA ALA A 613 10.96 16.59 41.28
C ALA A 613 9.76 15.61 41.20
N PHE A 614 9.93 14.40 40.64
CA PHE A 614 8.81 13.45 40.45
C PHE A 614 8.84 12.22 41.36
N GLY A 615 9.87 12.06 42.20
CA GLY A 615 10.10 10.84 42.99
C GLY A 615 9.53 10.83 44.41
N ARG A 616 8.72 11.81 44.82
CA ARG A 616 8.25 11.96 46.22
C ARG A 616 6.74 11.81 46.45
N PHE A 617 6.03 11.11 45.56
CA PHE A 617 4.65 10.69 45.82
C PHE A 617 4.59 9.24 46.31
N THR A 618 4.88 9.05 47.60
CA THR A 618 4.60 7.80 48.30
C THR A 618 3.12 7.71 48.68
N LYS A 619 2.55 6.52 48.39
CA LYS A 619 1.15 6.07 48.51
C LYS A 619 0.40 6.24 49.85
N LYS A 620 0.93 6.98 50.83
CA LYS A 620 0.27 7.18 52.14
C LYS A 620 -0.35 8.58 52.37
N GLY A 621 -0.11 9.56 51.49
CA GLY A 621 -0.63 10.93 51.68
C GLY A 621 -1.92 11.28 50.92
N PHE A 622 -2.41 10.41 50.04
CA PHE A 622 -3.54 10.73 49.14
C PHE A 622 -4.91 10.38 49.74
N LEU A 623 -4.97 9.53 50.77
CA LEU A 623 -6.22 9.07 51.39
C LEU A 623 -6.67 9.88 52.61
N GLU A 624 -5.88 10.86 53.07
CA GLU A 624 -6.25 11.73 54.21
C GLU A 624 -6.78 13.11 53.80
N LYS A 625 -6.81 13.42 52.50
CA LYS A 625 -7.35 14.69 51.96
C LYS A 625 -8.67 14.54 51.20
N LEU A 626 -9.32 13.38 51.33
CA LEU A 626 -10.62 13.09 50.73
C LEU A 626 -11.65 12.66 51.80
N LYS A 627 -11.63 13.38 52.92
CA LYS A 627 -12.67 13.35 53.95
C LYS A 627 -13.05 14.76 54.35
#